data_AF-A0A3D9SK49-F1
#
_entry.id   AF-A0A3D9SK49-F1
#
_cell.length_a   1.000
_cell.length_b   1.000
_cell.length_c   1.000
_cell.angle_alpha   90.00
_cell.angle_beta   90.00
_cell.angle_gamma   90.00
#
_symmetry.space_group_name_H-M   'P 1'
#
loop_
_entity.id
_entity.type
_entity.pdbx_description
1 polymer ?
#
loop_
_entity_poly.entity_id
_entity_poly.type
_entity_poly.pdbx_seq_one_letter_code
_entity_poly.pdbx_strand_id
1 'polypeptide(L)'
;MRHGMFRRTALAIGAGALLGLGVAPAVPAVADNTAAPADDPFYLPPSPLPAGTPGDIVRSRPAKFAVNAAVTSTQVLYQTQNATGNTVAVSGTVLVPTKAWAGTGPRPLVSYAVGTRGIGDSCAPSKTLAQGVDYEQFHINDLLNKGWAVAVTDMEGLGTPGVHPYIVGQSAGRAVLDMARAAQRLPGTGLNASTPVGVVGYSQGGSSAGWAAELAPTYAPDLNLKGVSAGGIPADPLAMRTFLEGGPFTGLMLMAALGFDSAYPDLKLDSYLNETGKRIKERYQSVCLVSFDLGPVLFDTAFRRINDFTTRSPLDDPAWQAKFNLNKLGSTRPAVPVFQSHARFDEVVGFDQGNTLRNDWCKAGTNLTWKTYIVAEHLIGFLRNWPDATAFLNDRFQNKPVTGNC
;
A
#
# COMPACT_ATOMS: atom_id res chain seq x y z
N MET A 1 49.05 47.10 -14.29
CA MET A 1 48.70 46.40 -13.05
C MET A 1 47.25 45.98 -13.14
N ARG A 2 47.00 44.67 -13.02
CA ARG A 2 45.69 44.01 -13.13
C ARG A 2 44.91 44.19 -11.84
N HIS A 3 43.62 44.49 -11.90
CA HIS A 3 42.61 43.92 -10.99
C HIS A 3 41.30 43.75 -11.75
N GLY A 4 40.84 42.49 -11.80
CA GLY A 4 39.70 42.04 -12.59
C GLY A 4 38.40 42.12 -11.82
N MET A 5 37.31 42.32 -12.55
CA MET A 5 35.95 42.24 -12.03
C MET A 5 35.23 41.13 -12.80
N PHE A 6 35.10 39.95 -12.18
CA PHE A 6 34.29 38.84 -12.67
C PHE A 6 32.82 39.25 -12.60
N ARG A 7 32.18 39.50 -13.76
CA ARG A 7 30.71 39.52 -13.85
C ARG A 7 30.21 38.08 -13.93
N ARG A 8 29.50 37.65 -12.88
CA ARG A 8 28.71 36.43 -12.87
C ARG A 8 27.45 36.66 -13.71
N THR A 9 27.35 35.98 -14.85
CA THR A 9 26.12 35.87 -15.63
C THR A 9 25.19 34.89 -14.91
N ALA A 10 24.12 35.39 -14.29
CA ALA A 10 23.04 34.56 -13.78
C ALA A 10 22.10 34.22 -14.95
N LEU A 11 22.04 32.94 -15.34
CA LEU A 11 21.04 32.44 -16.27
C LEU A 11 19.72 32.30 -15.50
N ALA A 12 18.78 33.21 -15.75
CA ALA A 12 17.40 33.06 -15.28
C ALA A 12 16.68 32.08 -16.22
N ILE A 13 16.38 30.87 -15.73
CA ILE A 13 15.46 29.94 -16.40
C ILE A 13 14.09 30.21 -15.80
N GLY A 14 13.22 30.85 -16.59
CA GLY A 14 11.87 31.22 -16.23
C GLY A 14 10.98 29.98 -16.02
N ALA A 15 10.30 29.95 -14.87
CA ALA A 15 9.14 29.11 -14.63
C ALA A 15 7.93 29.72 -15.35
N GLY A 16 7.38 29.01 -16.33
CA GLY A 16 6.22 29.50 -17.08
C GLY A 16 5.60 28.41 -17.95
N ALA A 17 4.78 27.55 -17.33
CA ALA A 17 3.72 26.79 -18.01
C ALA A 17 2.75 26.22 -16.96
N LEU A 18 1.97 27.11 -16.33
CA LEU A 18 0.70 26.78 -15.68
C LEU A 18 -0.39 27.39 -16.56
N LEU A 19 -1.32 26.56 -17.03
CA LEU A 19 -2.70 26.83 -17.48
C LEU A 19 -3.06 26.03 -18.73
N GLY A 20 -3.91 25.01 -18.53
CA GLY A 20 -4.51 24.25 -19.63
C GLY A 20 -5.08 22.89 -19.25
N LEU A 21 -5.64 22.71 -18.05
CA LEU A 21 -6.47 21.53 -17.77
C LEU A 21 -7.89 21.85 -18.23
N GLY A 22 -8.25 21.29 -19.39
CA GLY A 22 -9.62 21.30 -19.87
C GLY A 22 -10.53 20.62 -18.84
N VAL A 23 -11.61 21.30 -18.47
CA VAL A 23 -12.67 20.75 -17.63
C VAL A 23 -13.35 19.64 -18.43
N ALA A 24 -13.08 18.38 -18.09
CA ALA A 24 -13.89 17.28 -18.56
C ALA A 24 -15.30 17.41 -17.96
N PRO A 25 -16.38 17.22 -18.75
CA PRO A 25 -17.74 17.29 -18.21
C PRO A 25 -17.92 16.21 -17.14
N ALA A 26 -18.45 16.60 -15.99
CA ALA A 26 -18.81 15.68 -14.91
C ALA A 26 -19.82 14.67 -15.44
N VAL A 27 -19.43 13.39 -15.45
CA VAL A 27 -20.36 12.29 -15.69
C VAL A 27 -21.28 12.22 -14.46
N PRO A 28 -22.61 12.28 -14.61
CA PRO A 28 -23.52 12.15 -13.48
C PRO A 28 -23.28 10.80 -12.81
N ALA A 29 -23.06 10.82 -11.50
CA ALA A 29 -22.96 9.61 -10.69
C ALA A 29 -24.26 8.82 -10.86
N VAL A 30 -24.19 7.65 -11.49
CA VAL A 30 -25.27 6.67 -11.43
C VAL A 30 -25.34 6.25 -9.97
N ALA A 31 -26.47 6.52 -9.32
CA ALA A 31 -26.75 6.04 -7.98
C ALA A 31 -26.75 4.50 -8.02
N ASP A 32 -25.64 3.90 -7.62
CA ASP A 32 -25.50 2.45 -7.51
C ASP A 32 -25.96 2.03 -6.11
N ASN A 33 -26.88 1.06 -6.05
CA ASN A 33 -27.50 0.53 -4.82
C ASN A 33 -26.55 -0.38 -4.02
N THR A 34 -25.25 -0.06 -3.96
CA THR A 34 -24.32 -0.80 -3.09
C THR A 34 -24.49 -0.29 -1.67
N ALA A 35 -25.11 -1.14 -0.83
CA ALA A 35 -25.40 -0.85 0.56
C ALA A 35 -24.14 -0.44 1.35
N ALA A 36 -24.32 0.39 2.38
CA ALA A 36 -23.22 0.86 3.21
C ALA A 36 -22.49 -0.33 3.87
N PRO A 37 -21.25 -0.17 4.34
CA PRO A 37 -20.49 -1.24 5.01
C PRO A 37 -21.24 -1.95 6.15
N ALA A 38 -22.13 -1.25 6.85
CA ALA A 38 -22.99 -1.80 7.89
C ALA A 38 -24.10 -2.72 7.34
N ASP A 39 -24.42 -2.64 6.05
CA ASP A 39 -25.57 -3.28 5.41
C ASP A 39 -25.20 -4.49 4.53
N ASP A 40 -23.92 -4.77 4.33
CA ASP A 40 -23.45 -5.98 3.62
C ASP A 40 -22.85 -7.00 4.60
N PRO A 41 -23.62 -8.04 5.00
CA PRO A 41 -23.18 -9.05 5.97
C PRO A 41 -21.90 -9.79 5.57
N PHE A 42 -21.51 -9.73 4.29
CA PHE A 42 -20.26 -10.30 3.84
C PHE A 42 -19.05 -9.75 4.60
N TYR A 43 -19.05 -8.46 4.89
CA TYR A 43 -17.94 -7.77 5.56
C TYR A 43 -17.98 -7.83 7.09
N LEU A 44 -19.05 -8.35 7.69
CA LEU A 44 -19.21 -8.44 9.15
C LEU A 44 -18.73 -9.80 9.68
N PRO A 45 -17.50 -9.93 10.23
CA PRO A 45 -16.97 -11.23 10.61
C PRO A 45 -17.82 -11.88 11.71
N PRO A 46 -17.93 -13.22 11.74
CA PRO A 46 -18.59 -13.89 12.86
C PRO A 46 -17.79 -13.67 14.15
N SER A 47 -18.49 -13.66 15.29
CA SER A 47 -17.88 -13.59 16.62
C SER A 47 -18.37 -14.76 17.47
N PRO A 48 -17.49 -15.69 17.90
CA PRO A 48 -16.05 -15.74 17.59
C PRO A 48 -15.75 -16.07 16.12
N LEU A 49 -14.53 -15.78 15.66
CA LEU A 49 -14.04 -16.28 14.37
C LEU A 49 -13.95 -17.81 14.40
N PRO A 50 -14.15 -18.51 13.26
CA PRO A 50 -13.94 -19.95 13.19
C PRO A 50 -12.50 -20.32 13.56
N ALA A 51 -12.29 -21.53 14.08
CA ALA A 51 -10.94 -22.05 14.23
C ALA A 51 -10.25 -22.11 12.85
N GLY A 52 -8.99 -21.67 12.79
CA GLY A 52 -8.26 -21.57 11.54
C GLY A 52 -6.86 -21.00 11.74
N THR A 53 -6.16 -20.88 10.62
CA THR A 53 -4.82 -20.34 10.51
C THR A 53 -4.83 -19.14 9.56
N PRO A 54 -3.82 -18.26 9.62
CA PRO A 54 -3.69 -17.15 8.69
C PRO A 54 -3.77 -17.63 7.23
N GLY A 55 -4.60 -16.95 6.44
CA GLY A 55 -4.96 -17.30 5.06
C GLY A 55 -6.20 -18.19 4.92
N ASP A 56 -6.80 -18.70 6.00
CA ASP A 56 -8.01 -19.53 5.87
C ASP A 56 -9.23 -18.70 5.48
N ILE A 57 -9.99 -19.21 4.52
CA ILE A 57 -11.21 -18.58 4.02
C ILE A 57 -12.33 -18.77 5.05
N VAL A 58 -12.84 -17.66 5.57
CA VAL A 58 -14.05 -17.62 6.41
C VAL A 58 -15.30 -17.76 5.54
N ARG A 59 -15.31 -17.06 4.39
CA ARG A 59 -16.35 -17.15 3.37
C ARG A 59 -15.91 -16.51 2.06
N SER A 60 -16.60 -16.84 0.98
CA SER A 60 -16.36 -16.28 -0.34
C SER A 60 -17.68 -16.08 -1.08
N ARG A 61 -17.71 -15.12 -2.01
CA ARG A 61 -18.83 -14.94 -2.95
C ARG A 61 -18.33 -14.52 -4.33
N PRO A 62 -19.04 -14.87 -5.41
CA PRO A 62 -18.78 -14.29 -6.72
C PRO A 62 -18.85 -12.76 -6.67
N ALA A 63 -17.94 -12.10 -7.38
CA ALA A 63 -17.90 -10.66 -7.52
C ALA A 63 -17.67 -10.28 -8.99
N LYS A 64 -17.69 -8.97 -9.28
CA LYS A 64 -17.33 -8.43 -10.59
C LYS A 64 -15.94 -7.81 -10.51
N PHE A 65 -15.23 -7.84 -11.62
CA PHE A 65 -14.11 -6.92 -11.85
C PHE A 65 -14.54 -6.03 -13.02
N ALA A 66 -15.02 -4.83 -12.71
CA ALA A 66 -15.87 -4.07 -13.62
C ALA A 66 -15.20 -3.72 -14.97
N VAL A 67 -13.87 -3.64 -14.99
CA VAL A 67 -13.10 -3.26 -16.19
C VAL A 67 -12.70 -4.43 -17.08
N ASN A 68 -12.93 -5.68 -16.67
CA ASN A 68 -12.58 -6.85 -17.49
C ASN A 68 -13.48 -8.06 -17.20
N ALA A 69 -14.42 -8.31 -18.13
CA ALA A 69 -15.35 -9.43 -18.04
C ALA A 69 -14.71 -10.82 -18.27
N ALA A 70 -13.48 -10.88 -18.79
CA ALA A 70 -12.73 -12.11 -19.00
C ALA A 70 -11.97 -12.58 -17.74
N VAL A 71 -12.40 -12.13 -16.57
CA VAL A 71 -11.77 -12.41 -15.27
C VAL A 71 -12.82 -12.97 -14.33
N THR A 72 -12.56 -14.15 -13.77
CA THR A 72 -13.31 -14.66 -12.63
C THR A 72 -12.90 -13.88 -11.40
N SER A 73 -13.85 -13.14 -10.81
CA SER A 73 -13.64 -12.35 -9.59
C SER A 73 -14.40 -12.98 -8.43
N THR A 74 -13.70 -13.20 -7.31
CA THR A 74 -14.27 -13.74 -6.08
C THR A 74 -13.86 -12.85 -4.92
N GLN A 75 -14.83 -12.29 -4.22
CA GLN A 75 -14.58 -11.65 -2.93
C GLN A 75 -14.42 -12.72 -1.86
N VAL A 76 -13.44 -12.53 -0.99
CA VAL A 76 -13.14 -13.42 0.13
C VAL A 76 -13.12 -12.62 1.43
N LEU A 77 -13.56 -13.26 2.51
CA LEU A 77 -13.21 -12.87 3.88
C LEU A 77 -12.28 -13.97 4.40
N TYR A 78 -11.09 -13.60 4.84
CA TYR A 78 -10.04 -14.54 5.25
C TYR A 78 -9.41 -14.13 6.58
N GLN A 79 -8.83 -15.09 7.29
CA GLN A 79 -8.16 -14.85 8.55
C GLN A 79 -6.74 -14.32 8.33
N THR A 80 -6.32 -13.36 9.14
CA THR A 80 -4.93 -12.88 9.24
C THR A 80 -4.63 -12.53 10.69
N GLN A 81 -3.45 -11.97 10.96
CA GLN A 81 -3.07 -11.47 12.28
C GLN A 81 -2.85 -9.96 12.23
N ASN A 82 -3.43 -9.24 13.20
CA ASN A 82 -3.20 -7.81 13.36
C ASN A 82 -1.76 -7.53 13.84
N ALA A 83 -1.43 -6.26 14.02
CA ALA A 83 -0.09 -5.82 14.41
C ALA A 83 0.43 -6.43 15.72
N THR A 84 -0.47 -6.85 16.62
CA THR A 84 -0.14 -7.47 17.92
C THR A 84 -0.16 -9.00 17.91
N GLY A 85 -0.49 -9.63 16.78
CA GLY A 85 -0.56 -11.09 16.64
C GLY A 85 -1.93 -11.71 16.94
N ASN A 86 -2.96 -10.90 17.17
CA ASN A 86 -4.31 -11.41 17.37
C ASN A 86 -4.96 -11.76 16.02
N THR A 87 -5.68 -12.88 15.97
CA THR A 87 -6.43 -13.29 14.77
C THR A 87 -7.57 -12.31 14.49
N VAL A 88 -7.60 -11.79 13.26
CA VAL A 88 -8.66 -10.91 12.74
C VAL A 88 -9.12 -11.40 11.36
N ALA A 89 -10.27 -10.93 10.90
CA ALA A 89 -10.75 -11.21 9.55
C ALA A 89 -10.62 -9.97 8.67
N VAL A 90 -10.13 -10.18 7.45
CA VAL A 90 -9.93 -9.13 6.44
C VAL A 90 -10.59 -9.57 5.15
N SER A 91 -11.17 -8.63 4.41
CA SER A 91 -11.74 -8.89 3.10
C SER A 91 -10.72 -8.67 1.98
N GLY A 92 -11.01 -9.20 0.79
CA GLY A 92 -10.19 -9.01 -0.38
C GLY A 92 -10.84 -9.59 -1.62
N THR A 93 -10.14 -9.50 -2.75
CA THR A 93 -10.60 -10.00 -4.05
C THR A 93 -9.55 -10.90 -4.68
N VAL A 94 -9.95 -12.10 -5.10
CA VAL A 94 -9.14 -12.99 -5.94
C VAL A 94 -9.63 -12.89 -7.37
N LEU A 95 -8.71 -12.57 -8.28
CA LEU A 95 -8.95 -12.34 -9.70
C LEU A 95 -8.16 -13.36 -10.51
N VAL A 96 -8.86 -14.20 -11.27
CA VAL A 96 -8.26 -15.24 -12.13
C VAL A 96 -8.67 -14.99 -13.58
N PRO A 97 -7.75 -14.66 -14.50
CA PRO A 97 -8.10 -14.39 -15.88
C PRO A 97 -8.32 -15.69 -16.67
N THR A 98 -9.25 -15.67 -17.62
CA THR A 98 -9.44 -16.77 -18.58
C THR A 98 -8.24 -16.93 -19.52
N LYS A 99 -7.50 -15.83 -19.76
CA LYS A 99 -6.25 -15.83 -20.53
C LYS A 99 -5.25 -16.80 -19.91
N ALA A 100 -4.75 -17.74 -20.70
CA ALA A 100 -3.73 -18.69 -20.26
C ALA A 100 -2.41 -17.97 -19.92
N TRP A 101 -1.70 -18.49 -18.92
CA TRP A 101 -0.31 -18.10 -18.66
C TRP A 101 0.58 -18.68 -19.78
N ALA A 102 1.40 -17.84 -20.40
CA ALA A 102 2.25 -18.24 -21.53
C ALA A 102 3.67 -18.68 -21.12
N GLY A 103 4.03 -18.56 -19.83
CA GLY A 103 5.32 -19.01 -19.32
C GLY A 103 5.33 -20.50 -18.96
N THR A 104 6.44 -20.93 -18.37
CA THR A 104 6.61 -22.32 -17.93
C THR A 104 5.97 -22.54 -16.56
N GLY A 105 5.46 -23.76 -16.35
CA GLY A 105 4.93 -24.19 -15.06
C GLY A 105 3.54 -23.62 -14.72
N PRO A 106 3.13 -23.70 -13.44
CA PRO A 106 1.83 -23.21 -12.98
C PRO A 106 1.68 -21.69 -13.17
N ARG A 107 0.44 -21.24 -13.37
CA ARG A 107 0.07 -19.82 -13.41
C ARG A 107 0.60 -19.11 -12.15
N PRO A 108 1.33 -18.00 -12.28
CA PRO A 108 1.77 -17.24 -11.12
C PRO A 108 0.64 -16.43 -10.50
N LEU A 109 0.78 -16.15 -9.21
CA LEU A 109 -0.09 -15.29 -8.42
C LEU A 109 0.67 -14.04 -8.01
N VAL A 110 0.08 -12.86 -8.21
CA VAL A 110 0.55 -11.62 -7.59
C VAL A 110 -0.34 -11.28 -6.41
N SER A 111 0.23 -11.23 -5.20
CA SER A 111 -0.42 -10.56 -4.07
C SER A 111 -0.20 -9.06 -4.21
N TYR A 112 -1.28 -8.33 -4.49
CA TYR A 112 -1.24 -6.91 -4.79
C TYR A 112 -1.43 -6.12 -3.49
N ALA A 113 -0.38 -5.40 -3.09
CA ALA A 113 -0.39 -4.50 -1.96
C ALA A 113 -0.82 -3.10 -2.44
N VAL A 114 -2.07 -2.73 -2.14
CA VAL A 114 -2.67 -1.48 -2.59
C VAL A 114 -2.01 -0.25 -1.96
N GLY A 115 -1.97 0.84 -2.72
CA GLY A 115 -1.68 2.18 -2.20
C GLY A 115 -2.77 2.71 -1.26
N THR A 116 -2.63 3.96 -0.82
CA THR A 116 -3.56 4.60 0.12
C THR A 116 -5.01 4.61 -0.37
N ARG A 117 -5.92 4.01 0.39
CA ARG A 117 -7.38 4.05 0.14
C ARG A 117 -8.15 4.97 1.08
N GLY A 118 -7.55 5.38 2.20
CA GLY A 118 -8.20 6.14 3.27
C GLY A 118 -8.42 5.28 4.51
N ILE A 119 -9.43 5.63 5.31
CA ILE A 119 -9.79 4.89 6.54
C ILE A 119 -11.18 4.26 6.42
N GLY A 120 -12.08 4.86 5.66
CA GLY A 120 -13.47 4.44 5.62
C GLY A 120 -13.68 3.04 5.03
N ASP A 121 -14.69 2.35 5.52
CA ASP A 121 -15.02 1.01 5.03
C ASP A 121 -15.54 0.97 3.59
N SER A 122 -16.02 2.10 3.06
CA SER A 122 -16.40 2.22 1.65
C SER A 122 -15.19 2.24 0.71
N CYS A 123 -13.98 2.46 1.24
CA CYS A 123 -12.76 2.57 0.44
C CYS A 123 -12.09 1.22 0.20
N ALA A 124 -12.66 0.12 0.72
CA ALA A 124 -12.13 -1.22 0.55
C ALA A 124 -11.93 -1.56 -0.94
N PRO A 125 -10.70 -1.95 -1.37
CA PRO A 125 -10.39 -2.38 -2.73
C PRO A 125 -11.41 -3.36 -3.33
N SER A 126 -11.90 -4.30 -2.52
CA SER A 126 -12.91 -5.26 -2.95
C SER A 126 -14.22 -4.63 -3.41
N LYS A 127 -14.62 -3.49 -2.85
CA LYS A 127 -15.78 -2.71 -3.27
C LYS A 127 -15.46 -1.87 -4.50
N THR A 128 -14.37 -1.11 -4.46
CA THR A 128 -13.99 -0.18 -5.53
C THR A 128 -13.66 -0.92 -6.84
N LEU A 129 -13.04 -2.11 -6.77
CA LEU A 129 -12.79 -2.96 -7.95
C LEU A 129 -14.08 -3.53 -8.55
N ALA A 130 -15.06 -3.86 -7.71
CA ALA A 130 -16.36 -4.34 -8.16
C ALA A 130 -17.20 -3.24 -8.82
N GLN A 131 -17.03 -1.99 -8.38
CA GLN A 131 -17.66 -0.78 -8.93
C GLN A 131 -16.91 -0.20 -10.14
N GLY A 132 -15.64 -0.57 -10.35
CA GLY A 132 -14.81 -0.05 -11.44
C GLY A 132 -14.23 1.33 -11.20
N VAL A 133 -14.15 1.73 -9.92
CA VAL A 133 -13.66 3.05 -9.50
C VAL A 133 -12.31 2.97 -8.77
N ASP A 134 -11.72 1.77 -8.65
CA ASP A 134 -10.40 1.63 -8.02
C ASP A 134 -9.31 2.19 -8.93
N TYR A 135 -8.52 3.12 -8.42
CA TYR A 135 -7.52 3.81 -9.24
C TYR A 135 -6.33 2.93 -9.64
N GLU A 136 -6.10 1.77 -9.00
CA GLU A 136 -5.03 0.84 -9.39
C GLU A 136 -5.55 -0.28 -10.29
N GLN A 137 -6.84 -0.27 -10.65
CA GLN A 137 -7.46 -1.31 -11.47
C GLN A 137 -6.80 -1.51 -12.83
N PHE A 138 -6.15 -0.47 -13.39
CA PHE A 138 -5.44 -0.58 -14.66
C PHE A 138 -4.13 -1.36 -14.53
N HIS A 139 -3.39 -1.18 -13.44
CA HIS A 139 -2.22 -2.00 -13.11
C HIS A 139 -2.64 -3.44 -12.82
N ILE A 140 -3.69 -3.64 -12.03
CA ILE A 140 -4.25 -4.97 -11.77
C ILE A 140 -4.66 -5.65 -13.09
N ASN A 141 -5.36 -4.93 -13.98
CA ASN A 141 -5.76 -5.44 -15.28
C ASN A 141 -4.55 -5.77 -16.18
N ASP A 142 -3.46 -5.00 -16.11
CA ASP A 142 -2.22 -5.28 -16.84
C ASP A 142 -1.56 -6.61 -16.40
N LEU A 143 -1.59 -6.94 -15.10
CA LEU A 143 -1.15 -8.24 -14.59
C LEU A 143 -2.05 -9.38 -15.08
N LEU A 144 -3.37 -9.18 -15.02
CA LEU A 144 -4.36 -10.15 -15.51
C LEU A 144 -4.20 -10.39 -17.03
N ASN A 145 -3.90 -9.34 -17.79
CA ASN A 145 -3.60 -9.42 -19.23
C ASN A 145 -2.29 -10.13 -19.55
N LYS A 146 -1.38 -10.33 -18.58
CA LYS A 146 -0.22 -11.23 -18.72
C LYS A 146 -0.57 -12.69 -18.45
N GLY A 147 -1.82 -12.97 -18.06
CA GLY A 147 -2.23 -14.30 -17.63
C GLY A 147 -1.76 -14.63 -16.22
N TRP A 148 -1.57 -13.64 -15.34
CA TRP A 148 -1.29 -13.87 -13.93
C TRP A 148 -2.58 -13.81 -13.12
N ALA A 149 -2.70 -14.63 -12.07
CA ALA A 149 -3.73 -14.40 -11.07
C ALA A 149 -3.32 -13.21 -10.20
N VAL A 150 -4.30 -12.46 -9.68
CA VAL A 150 -4.07 -11.34 -8.77
C VAL A 150 -4.94 -11.50 -7.54
N ALA A 151 -4.36 -11.40 -6.36
CA ALA A 151 -5.10 -11.38 -5.10
C ALA A 151 -4.87 -10.02 -4.42
N VAL A 152 -5.94 -9.27 -4.24
CA VAL A 152 -5.91 -7.91 -3.69
C VAL A 152 -6.50 -7.97 -2.29
N THR A 153 -5.69 -7.64 -1.29
CA THR A 153 -6.18 -7.51 0.10
C THR A 153 -6.81 -6.14 0.29
N ASP A 154 -7.90 -6.08 1.07
CA ASP A 154 -8.43 -4.79 1.49
C ASP A 154 -7.57 -4.13 2.55
N MET A 155 -6.74 -4.92 3.26
CA MET A 155 -6.09 -4.57 4.52
C MET A 155 -7.05 -4.55 5.72
N GLU A 156 -6.49 -4.71 6.92
CA GLU A 156 -7.24 -4.63 8.18
C GLU A 156 -8.02 -3.31 8.27
N GLY A 157 -9.26 -3.37 8.77
CA GLY A 157 -10.09 -2.19 9.02
C GLY A 157 -10.53 -1.41 7.77
N LEU A 158 -10.32 -1.97 6.56
CA LEU A 158 -10.94 -1.48 5.34
C LEU A 158 -12.03 -2.47 4.92
N GLY A 159 -13.28 -2.02 5.03
CA GLY A 159 -14.46 -2.79 4.67
C GLY A 159 -15.00 -3.60 5.84
N THR A 160 -14.11 -4.12 6.68
CA THR A 160 -14.41 -4.87 7.90
C THR A 160 -14.33 -3.97 9.14
N PRO A 161 -15.04 -4.28 10.25
CA PRO A 161 -15.09 -3.43 11.43
C PRO A 161 -13.71 -3.09 12.00
N GLY A 162 -13.52 -1.82 12.35
CA GLY A 162 -12.29 -1.31 12.94
C GLY A 162 -11.81 -0.04 12.24
N VAL A 163 -10.67 0.48 12.67
CA VAL A 163 -10.00 1.59 11.98
C VAL A 163 -8.81 1.02 11.24
N HIS A 164 -8.69 1.31 9.94
CA HIS A 164 -7.56 0.89 9.14
C HIS A 164 -6.22 1.29 9.81
N PRO A 165 -5.34 0.33 10.14
CA PRO A 165 -4.04 0.61 10.74
C PRO A 165 -3.06 1.10 9.66
N TYR A 166 -3.35 2.29 9.12
CA TYR A 166 -2.61 2.92 8.04
C TYR A 166 -1.12 2.97 8.35
N ILE A 167 -0.30 2.53 7.38
CA ILE A 167 1.17 2.36 7.44
C ILE A 167 1.71 1.52 8.61
N VAL A 168 0.87 0.75 9.32
CA VAL A 168 1.33 -0.21 10.34
C VAL A 168 1.78 -1.50 9.66
N GLY A 169 3.09 -1.57 9.44
CA GLY A 169 3.74 -2.62 8.67
C GLY A 169 3.46 -4.06 9.12
N GLN A 170 3.41 -4.30 10.44
CA GLN A 170 3.13 -5.64 10.97
C GLN A 170 1.75 -6.16 10.56
N SER A 171 0.73 -5.30 10.54
CA SER A 171 -0.61 -5.67 10.05
C SER A 171 -0.61 -5.82 8.53
N ALA A 172 -0.12 -4.80 7.81
CA ALA A 172 -0.21 -4.77 6.35
C ALA A 172 0.61 -5.88 5.67
N GLY A 173 1.82 -6.16 6.13
CA GLY A 173 2.66 -7.21 5.57
C GLY A 173 2.08 -8.61 5.76
N ARG A 174 1.47 -8.89 6.94
CA ARG A 174 0.77 -10.15 7.21
C ARG A 174 -0.46 -10.30 6.33
N ALA A 175 -1.28 -9.25 6.20
CA ALA A 175 -2.44 -9.26 5.31
C ALA A 175 -2.06 -9.54 3.85
N VAL A 176 -0.96 -8.95 3.34
CA VAL A 176 -0.46 -9.21 1.98
C VAL A 176 -0.03 -10.67 1.79
N LEU A 177 0.68 -11.26 2.75
CA LEU A 177 1.10 -12.66 2.67
C LEU A 177 -0.10 -13.63 2.82
N ASP A 178 -1.00 -13.34 3.75
CA ASP A 178 -2.17 -14.17 4.01
C ASP A 178 -3.21 -14.09 2.90
N MET A 179 -3.28 -12.96 2.16
CA MET A 179 -4.10 -12.86 0.95
C MET A 179 -3.60 -13.81 -0.15
N ALA A 180 -2.29 -14.05 -0.24
CA ALA A 180 -1.74 -15.05 -1.16
C ALA A 180 -2.15 -16.47 -0.73
N ARG A 181 -2.06 -16.78 0.57
CA ARG A 181 -2.54 -18.06 1.13
C ARG A 181 -4.03 -18.26 0.88
N ALA A 182 -4.84 -17.22 1.11
CA ALA A 182 -6.28 -17.24 0.86
C ALA A 182 -6.58 -17.55 -0.60
N ALA A 183 -5.88 -16.93 -1.54
CA ALA A 183 -6.05 -17.23 -2.97
C ALA A 183 -5.64 -18.66 -3.33
N GLN A 184 -4.58 -19.22 -2.74
CA GLN A 184 -4.16 -20.61 -2.93
C GLN A 184 -5.12 -21.63 -2.30
N ARG A 185 -5.86 -21.23 -1.26
CA ARG A 185 -6.85 -22.07 -0.56
C ARG A 185 -8.27 -21.91 -1.13
N LEU A 186 -8.51 -20.90 -1.97
CA LEU A 186 -9.82 -20.65 -2.58
C LEU A 186 -10.13 -21.72 -3.65
N PRO A 187 -11.20 -22.51 -3.49
CA PRO A 187 -11.55 -23.56 -4.44
C PRO A 187 -11.86 -23.03 -5.84
N GLY A 188 -11.57 -23.84 -6.87
CA GLY A 188 -11.93 -23.54 -8.26
C GLY A 188 -11.03 -22.52 -8.98
N THR A 189 -10.00 -21.98 -8.30
CA THR A 189 -9.04 -21.03 -8.90
C THR A 189 -7.92 -21.68 -9.71
N GLY A 190 -7.63 -22.97 -9.43
CA GLY A 190 -6.45 -23.67 -9.94
C GLY A 190 -5.14 -23.25 -9.26
N LEU A 191 -5.19 -22.36 -8.26
CA LEU A 191 -4.05 -21.96 -7.43
C LEU A 191 -3.88 -22.95 -6.26
N ASN A 192 -2.64 -23.17 -5.82
CA ASN A 192 -2.32 -24.06 -4.70
C ASN A 192 -0.93 -23.72 -4.13
N ALA A 193 -0.45 -24.49 -3.15
CA ALA A 193 0.85 -24.26 -2.50
C ALA A 193 2.07 -24.21 -3.46
N SER A 194 2.01 -24.85 -4.63
CA SER A 194 3.09 -24.80 -5.63
C SER A 194 3.07 -23.54 -6.50
N THR A 195 1.98 -22.77 -6.48
CA THR A 195 1.82 -21.53 -7.25
C THR A 195 2.95 -20.54 -6.93
N PRO A 196 3.73 -20.09 -7.94
CA PRO A 196 4.72 -19.03 -7.78
C PRO A 196 4.03 -17.74 -7.34
N VAL A 197 4.47 -17.16 -6.23
CA VAL A 197 3.91 -15.92 -5.69
C VAL A 197 4.87 -14.77 -5.91
N GLY A 198 4.36 -13.64 -6.37
CA GLY A 198 5.06 -12.35 -6.35
C GLY A 198 4.27 -11.35 -5.53
N VAL A 199 4.94 -10.34 -4.99
CA VAL A 199 4.28 -9.21 -4.33
C VAL A 199 4.61 -7.94 -5.08
N VAL A 200 3.62 -7.07 -5.30
CA VAL A 200 3.84 -5.73 -5.86
C VAL A 200 3.08 -4.69 -5.06
N GLY A 201 3.69 -3.52 -4.87
CA GLY A 201 3.00 -2.36 -4.30
C GLY A 201 3.80 -1.08 -4.44
N TYR A 202 3.10 0.06 -4.37
CA TYR A 202 3.69 1.40 -4.43
C TYR A 202 3.11 2.31 -3.34
N SER A 203 3.86 3.30 -2.85
CA SER A 203 3.42 4.19 -1.77
C SER A 203 3.12 3.38 -0.49
N GLN A 204 1.95 3.50 0.14
CA GLN A 204 1.53 2.59 1.22
C GLN A 204 1.68 1.12 0.82
N GLY A 205 1.32 0.78 -0.42
CA GLY A 205 1.50 -0.57 -0.97
C GLY A 205 2.96 -0.97 -1.05
N GLY A 206 3.86 -0.02 -1.27
CA GLY A 206 5.31 -0.22 -1.24
C GLY A 206 5.81 -0.55 0.17
N SER A 207 5.31 0.16 1.20
CA SER A 207 5.57 -0.18 2.60
C SER A 207 5.08 -1.59 2.93
N SER A 208 3.86 -1.91 2.54
CA SER A 208 3.22 -3.20 2.79
C SER A 208 3.95 -4.35 2.08
N ALA A 209 4.39 -4.12 0.83
CA ALA A 209 5.22 -5.06 0.08
C ALA A 209 6.60 -5.24 0.72
N GLY A 210 7.22 -4.17 1.21
CA GLY A 210 8.48 -4.24 1.97
C GLY A 210 8.33 -5.05 3.26
N TRP A 211 7.24 -4.84 4.00
CA TRP A 211 6.93 -5.62 5.21
C TRP A 211 6.64 -7.09 4.89
N ALA A 212 5.92 -7.38 3.81
CA ALA A 212 5.75 -8.75 3.33
C ALA A 212 7.10 -9.40 3.00
N ALA A 213 8.06 -8.65 2.43
CA ALA A 213 9.40 -9.13 2.12
C ALA A 213 10.21 -9.50 3.37
N GLU A 214 10.15 -8.66 4.42
CA GLU A 214 10.84 -8.89 5.69
C GLU A 214 10.19 -10.00 6.53
N LEU A 215 8.86 -10.12 6.49
CA LEU A 215 8.10 -11.11 7.27
C LEU A 215 8.08 -12.49 6.61
N ALA A 216 8.13 -12.58 5.28
CA ALA A 216 7.99 -13.86 4.56
C ALA A 216 8.87 -15.01 5.11
N PRO A 217 10.16 -14.83 5.43
CA PRO A 217 11.02 -15.94 5.86
C PRO A 217 10.58 -16.61 7.17
N THR A 218 9.89 -15.89 8.05
CA THR A 218 9.49 -16.37 9.38
C THR A 218 7.98 -16.56 9.50
N TYR A 219 7.19 -15.68 8.88
CA TYR A 219 5.73 -15.67 8.96
C TYR A 219 5.05 -16.54 7.89
N ALA A 220 5.60 -16.55 6.68
CA ALA A 220 5.04 -17.29 5.54
C ALA A 220 6.06 -18.08 4.73
N PRO A 221 6.87 -18.94 5.38
CA PRO A 221 7.88 -19.76 4.68
C PRO A 221 7.27 -20.83 3.76
N ASP A 222 5.96 -21.11 3.91
CA ASP A 222 5.18 -22.00 3.05
C ASP A 222 4.88 -21.42 1.67
N LEU A 223 4.92 -20.08 1.50
CA LEU A 223 4.68 -19.45 0.21
C LEU A 223 5.89 -19.63 -0.71
N ASN A 224 5.65 -20.10 -1.94
CA ASN A 224 6.63 -20.11 -3.03
C ASN A 224 6.88 -18.69 -3.58
N LEU A 225 7.32 -17.78 -2.71
CA LEU A 225 7.58 -16.39 -3.02
C LEU A 225 8.82 -16.28 -3.92
N LYS A 226 8.64 -15.73 -5.12
CA LYS A 226 9.68 -15.61 -6.14
C LYS A 226 10.36 -14.24 -6.16
N GLY A 227 9.70 -13.21 -5.66
CA GLY A 227 10.25 -11.87 -5.55
C GLY A 227 9.22 -10.83 -5.14
N VAL A 228 9.72 -9.68 -4.73
CA VAL A 228 8.92 -8.53 -4.28
C VAL A 228 9.31 -7.29 -5.08
N SER A 229 8.31 -6.55 -5.56
CA SER A 229 8.50 -5.23 -6.18
C SER A 229 7.84 -4.17 -5.29
N ALA A 230 8.63 -3.25 -4.75
CA ALA A 230 8.18 -2.22 -3.82
C ALA A 230 8.70 -0.85 -4.26
N GLY A 231 7.79 0.11 -4.47
CA GLY A 231 8.13 1.45 -4.95
C GLY A 231 7.64 2.58 -4.04
N GLY A 232 8.37 3.70 -4.03
CA GLY A 232 7.98 4.91 -3.29
C GLY A 232 7.69 4.62 -1.82
N ILE A 233 8.59 3.89 -1.15
CA ILE A 233 8.32 3.19 0.12
C ILE A 233 8.38 4.14 1.32
N PRO A 234 7.27 4.35 2.07
CA PRO A 234 7.30 4.89 3.43
C PRO A 234 7.92 3.84 4.36
N ALA A 235 9.23 3.96 4.59
CA ALA A 235 10.04 2.95 5.26
C ALA A 235 10.24 3.24 6.75
N ASP A 236 10.17 4.51 7.14
CA ASP A 236 10.44 4.97 8.50
C ASP A 236 9.35 5.98 8.91
N PRO A 237 8.43 5.60 9.82
CA PRO A 237 7.37 6.49 10.27
C PRO A 237 7.88 7.81 10.89
N LEU A 238 9.05 7.81 11.54
CA LEU A 238 9.66 9.01 12.11
C LEU A 238 10.23 9.91 11.02
N ALA A 239 10.87 9.35 9.99
CA ALA A 239 11.34 10.13 8.85
C ALA A 239 10.18 10.75 8.06
N MET A 240 9.07 10.01 7.90
CA MET A 240 7.84 10.52 7.30
C MET A 240 7.26 11.71 8.07
N ARG A 241 7.33 11.69 9.41
CA ARG A 241 6.97 12.83 10.24
C ARG A 241 7.72 14.10 9.80
N THR A 242 9.05 14.01 9.71
CA THR A 242 9.91 15.18 9.46
C THR A 242 9.71 15.71 8.05
N PHE A 243 9.39 14.82 7.12
CA PHE A 243 9.16 15.18 5.73
C PHE A 243 7.79 15.84 5.48
N LEU A 244 6.73 15.33 6.13
CA LEU A 244 5.36 15.79 5.88
C LEU A 244 4.95 17.02 6.72
N GLU A 245 5.51 17.17 7.92
CA GLU A 245 5.07 18.20 8.88
C GLU A 245 5.23 19.63 8.33
N GLY A 246 4.13 20.41 8.35
CA GLY A 246 4.11 21.77 7.79
C GLY A 246 4.05 21.82 6.26
N GLY A 247 4.00 20.66 5.59
CA GLY A 247 3.84 20.54 4.15
C GLY A 247 2.37 20.34 3.73
N PRO A 248 2.10 20.29 2.41
CA PRO A 248 0.76 20.09 1.89
C PRO A 248 0.15 18.75 2.34
N PHE A 249 0.96 17.69 2.49
CA PHE A 249 0.50 16.34 2.79
C PHE A 249 0.47 15.98 4.29
N THR A 250 0.42 16.97 5.18
CA THR A 250 0.34 16.78 6.65
C THR A 250 -0.78 15.83 7.07
N GLY A 251 -1.90 15.80 6.33
CA GLY A 251 -3.03 14.90 6.58
C GLY A 251 -2.66 13.42 6.61
N LEU A 252 -1.65 12.99 5.85
CA LEU A 252 -1.17 11.59 5.87
C LEU A 252 -0.55 11.22 7.22
N MET A 253 0.10 12.19 7.90
CA MET A 253 0.64 11.99 9.24
C MET A 253 -0.49 11.81 10.28
N LEU A 254 -1.60 12.55 10.15
CA LEU A 254 -2.76 12.39 11.03
C LEU A 254 -3.45 11.04 10.82
N MET A 255 -3.58 10.61 9.57
CA MET A 255 -4.08 9.27 9.22
C MET A 255 -3.17 8.17 9.78
N ALA A 256 -1.84 8.35 9.73
CA ALA A 256 -0.90 7.45 10.39
C ALA A 256 -1.12 7.43 11.90
N ALA A 257 -1.30 8.58 12.56
CA ALA A 257 -1.57 8.62 14.00
C ALA A 257 -2.84 7.81 14.36
N LEU A 258 -3.92 7.94 13.58
CA LEU A 258 -5.14 7.14 13.74
C LEU A 258 -4.87 5.64 13.54
N GLY A 259 -4.09 5.29 12.52
CA GLY A 259 -3.75 3.90 12.25
C GLY A 259 -2.90 3.26 13.34
N PHE A 260 -1.92 3.98 13.87
CA PHE A 260 -1.10 3.52 14.99
C PHE A 260 -1.89 3.40 16.29
N ASP A 261 -2.78 4.36 16.59
CA ASP A 261 -3.67 4.27 17.76
C ASP A 261 -4.62 3.06 17.66
N SER A 262 -5.15 2.79 16.46
CA SER A 262 -5.97 1.59 16.18
C SER A 262 -5.20 0.29 16.42
N ALA A 263 -3.98 0.20 15.88
CA ALA A 263 -3.14 -0.99 16.01
C ALA A 263 -2.57 -1.20 17.42
N TYR A 264 -2.38 -0.11 18.17
CA TYR A 264 -1.78 -0.10 19.50
C TYR A 264 -2.63 0.79 20.45
N PRO A 265 -3.76 0.28 20.98
CA PRO A 265 -4.70 1.07 21.77
C PRO A 265 -4.13 1.73 23.03
N ASP A 266 -2.99 1.24 23.52
CA ASP A 266 -2.27 1.83 24.65
C ASP A 266 -1.70 3.24 24.33
N LEU A 267 -1.65 3.63 23.05
CA LEU A 267 -1.20 4.94 22.61
C LEU A 267 -2.18 6.08 22.96
N LYS A 268 -3.48 5.78 23.10
CA LYS A 268 -4.53 6.67 23.61
C LYS A 268 -4.50 8.06 22.95
N LEU A 269 -4.54 8.11 21.63
CA LEU A 269 -4.43 9.34 20.82
C LEU A 269 -5.38 10.45 21.29
N ASP A 270 -6.60 10.11 21.72
CA ASP A 270 -7.58 11.10 22.20
C ASP A 270 -7.08 11.97 23.35
N SER A 271 -6.14 11.45 24.17
CA SER A 271 -5.53 12.22 25.26
C SER A 271 -4.51 13.26 24.81
N TYR A 272 -4.12 13.25 23.53
CA TYR A 272 -3.20 14.20 22.89
C TYR A 272 -3.95 15.24 22.06
N LEU A 273 -5.18 14.96 21.60
CA LEU A 273 -5.90 15.81 20.67
C LEU A 273 -6.50 17.05 21.34
N ASN A 274 -6.36 18.20 20.69
CA ASN A 274 -7.17 19.37 20.98
C ASN A 274 -8.53 19.26 20.25
N GLU A 275 -9.44 20.23 20.44
CA GLU A 275 -10.77 20.20 19.81
C GLU A 275 -10.71 20.16 18.28
N THR A 276 -9.70 20.78 17.66
CA THR A 276 -9.50 20.68 16.21
C THR A 276 -9.04 19.28 15.80
N GLY A 277 -8.14 18.66 16.57
CA GLY A 277 -7.70 17.28 16.34
C GLY A 277 -8.84 16.27 16.42
N LYS A 278 -9.74 16.41 17.42
CA LYS A 278 -10.92 15.55 17.56
C LYS A 278 -11.86 15.63 16.35
N ARG A 279 -12.15 16.86 15.87
CA ARG A 279 -12.96 17.05 14.65
C ARG A 279 -12.31 16.42 13.41
N ILE A 280 -10.99 16.52 13.28
CA ILE A 280 -10.27 15.88 12.16
C ILE A 280 -10.32 14.36 12.28
N LYS A 281 -10.14 13.80 13.49
CA LYS A 281 -10.29 12.36 13.74
C LYS A 281 -11.67 11.87 13.31
N GLU A 282 -12.74 12.54 13.73
CA GLU A 282 -14.12 12.19 13.34
C GLU A 282 -14.31 12.25 11.82
N ARG A 283 -13.86 13.32 11.16
CA ARG A 283 -13.94 13.45 9.70
C ARG A 283 -13.18 12.35 8.98
N TYR A 284 -11.99 11.98 9.47
CA TYR A 284 -11.11 11.04 8.81
C TYR A 284 -11.64 9.60 8.82
N GLN A 285 -12.51 9.24 9.78
CA GLN A 285 -13.11 7.90 9.85
C GLN A 285 -13.88 7.50 8.58
N SER A 286 -14.37 8.46 7.80
CA SER A 286 -15.08 8.21 6.55
C SER A 286 -14.32 8.66 5.29
N VAL A 287 -13.07 9.11 5.43
CA VAL A 287 -12.30 9.58 4.27
C VAL A 287 -11.92 8.41 3.37
N CYS A 288 -12.29 8.53 2.09
CA CYS A 288 -11.84 7.68 1.01
C CYS A 288 -11.01 8.44 -0.01
N LEU A 289 -9.95 7.78 -0.47
CA LEU A 289 -9.09 8.18 -1.57
C LEU A 289 -9.36 7.20 -2.71
N VAL A 290 -10.43 7.48 -3.45
CA VAL A 290 -10.88 6.66 -4.61
C VAL A 290 -10.09 7.00 -5.88
N SER A 291 -9.20 7.99 -5.84
CA SER A 291 -8.27 8.35 -6.89
C SER A 291 -6.95 8.82 -6.27
N PHE A 292 -5.96 9.19 -7.10
CA PHE A 292 -4.77 9.91 -6.62
C PHE A 292 -5.08 11.30 -6.05
N ASP A 293 -6.35 11.72 -6.03
CA ASP A 293 -6.79 12.96 -5.39
C ASP A 293 -6.69 12.84 -3.87
N LEU A 294 -5.62 13.42 -3.32
CA LEU A 294 -5.44 13.60 -1.88
C LEU A 294 -6.28 14.78 -1.34
N GLY A 295 -7.08 15.47 -2.17
CA GLY A 295 -7.95 16.59 -1.80
C GLY A 295 -8.65 16.41 -0.45
N PRO A 296 -9.34 15.28 -0.19
CA PRO A 296 -10.02 15.04 1.10
C PRO A 296 -9.10 15.12 2.34
N VAL A 297 -7.81 14.76 2.20
CA VAL A 297 -6.83 14.89 3.28
C VAL A 297 -6.08 16.23 3.26
N LEU A 298 -6.14 17.00 2.17
CA LEU A 298 -5.47 18.30 2.02
C LEU A 298 -6.29 19.46 2.63
N PHE A 299 -7.61 19.49 2.43
CA PHE A 299 -8.43 20.70 2.67
C PHE A 299 -8.28 21.33 4.06
N ASP A 300 -8.22 20.52 5.13
CA ASP A 300 -8.19 21.05 6.51
C ASP A 300 -6.80 20.99 7.15
N THR A 301 -5.82 20.38 6.47
CA THR A 301 -4.55 19.99 7.09
C THR A 301 -3.31 20.48 6.36
N ALA A 302 -3.44 20.90 5.10
CA ALA A 302 -2.32 21.39 4.32
C ALA A 302 -1.60 22.55 5.04
N PHE A 303 -0.26 22.46 5.08
CA PHE A 303 0.64 23.44 5.69
C PHE A 303 0.50 23.62 7.21
N ARG A 304 -0.26 22.74 7.89
CA ARG A 304 -0.41 22.73 9.35
C ARG A 304 0.65 21.85 10.00
N ARG A 305 0.83 22.00 11.31
CA ARG A 305 1.76 21.21 12.12
C ARG A 305 1.00 20.34 13.12
N ILE A 306 1.65 19.32 13.69
CA ILE A 306 0.98 18.42 14.64
C ILE A 306 0.42 19.18 15.86
N ASN A 307 1.11 20.24 16.28
CA ASN A 307 0.69 21.10 17.40
C ASN A 307 -0.61 21.87 17.13
N ASP A 308 -1.03 22.01 15.87
CA ASP A 308 -2.32 22.63 15.54
C ASP A 308 -3.50 21.69 15.84
N PHE A 309 -3.24 20.40 16.04
CA PHE A 309 -4.24 19.36 16.30
C PHE A 309 -4.11 18.73 17.70
N THR A 310 -3.04 19.06 18.43
CA THR A 310 -2.71 18.40 19.70
C THR A 310 -2.52 19.40 20.83
N THR A 311 -2.76 18.99 22.08
CA THR A 311 -2.38 19.74 23.29
C THR A 311 -0.96 19.41 23.74
N ARG A 312 -0.49 18.19 23.41
CA ARG A 312 0.90 17.73 23.51
C ARG A 312 1.18 16.83 22.32
N SER A 313 2.39 16.90 21.76
CA SER A 313 2.73 16.13 20.56
C SER A 313 2.92 14.64 20.88
N PRO A 314 2.19 13.72 20.22
CA PRO A 314 2.46 12.27 20.34
C PRO A 314 3.84 11.90 19.78
N LEU A 315 4.42 12.73 18.91
CA LEU A 315 5.71 12.45 18.27
C LEU A 315 6.89 12.53 19.25
N ASP A 316 6.71 13.25 20.37
CA ASP A 316 7.73 13.40 21.42
C ASP A 316 7.57 12.35 22.54
N ASP A 317 6.53 11.51 22.46
CA ASP A 317 6.25 10.49 23.47
C ASP A 317 7.03 9.19 23.20
N PRO A 318 7.84 8.70 24.15
CA PRO A 318 8.60 7.46 23.99
C PRO A 318 7.74 6.23 23.64
N ALA A 319 6.49 6.16 24.11
CA ALA A 319 5.60 5.04 23.81
C ALA A 319 5.23 5.02 22.32
N TRP A 320 4.94 6.19 21.73
CA TRP A 320 4.69 6.35 20.31
C TRP A 320 5.93 6.05 19.47
N GLN A 321 7.09 6.61 19.85
CA GLN A 321 8.36 6.35 19.17
C GLN A 321 8.72 4.86 19.17
N ALA A 322 8.45 4.13 20.26
CA ALA A 322 8.67 2.69 20.31
C ALA A 322 7.79 1.94 19.30
N LYS A 323 6.51 2.32 19.13
CA LYS A 323 5.63 1.70 18.12
C LYS A 323 6.03 2.08 16.69
N PHE A 324 6.45 3.32 16.46
CA PHE A 324 7.00 3.74 15.17
C PHE A 324 8.26 2.95 14.80
N ASN A 325 9.19 2.78 15.73
CA ASN A 325 10.40 2.00 15.53
C ASN A 325 10.11 0.51 15.29
N LEU A 326 9.08 -0.06 15.93
CA LEU A 326 8.62 -1.42 15.64
C LEU A 326 8.12 -1.60 14.20
N ASN A 327 7.71 -0.50 13.55
CA ASN A 327 7.19 -0.47 12.18
C ASN A 327 8.15 0.23 11.21
N LYS A 328 9.44 0.30 11.54
CA LYS A 328 10.51 0.73 10.64
C LYS A 328 11.08 -0.46 9.86
N LEU A 329 11.13 -0.33 8.53
CA LEU A 329 11.78 -1.28 7.63
C LEU A 329 13.30 -1.15 7.67
N GLY A 330 14.00 -2.20 7.22
CA GLY A 330 15.45 -2.29 7.11
C GLY A 330 16.11 -3.16 8.17
N SER A 331 15.33 -3.67 9.13
CA SER A 331 15.86 -4.45 10.27
C SER A 331 16.05 -5.94 9.95
N THR A 332 15.28 -6.45 8.99
CA THR A 332 15.30 -7.87 8.59
C THR A 332 15.66 -7.99 7.12
N ARG A 333 16.45 -9.00 6.75
CA ARG A 333 16.83 -9.26 5.36
C ARG A 333 15.70 -9.98 4.61
N PRO A 334 15.13 -9.43 3.52
CA PRO A 334 14.32 -10.22 2.60
C PRO A 334 15.07 -11.45 2.07
N ALA A 335 14.44 -12.62 2.13
CA ALA A 335 15.06 -13.87 1.64
C ALA A 335 14.91 -14.07 0.12
N VAL A 336 14.04 -13.29 -0.52
CA VAL A 336 13.77 -13.32 -1.96
C VAL A 336 14.35 -12.08 -2.64
N PRO A 337 14.58 -12.09 -3.96
CA PRO A 337 14.98 -10.90 -4.67
C PRO A 337 13.95 -9.76 -4.54
N VAL A 338 14.45 -8.54 -4.39
CA VAL A 338 13.62 -7.32 -4.26
C VAL A 338 13.94 -6.34 -5.37
N PHE A 339 12.92 -5.84 -6.07
CA PHE A 339 13.00 -4.63 -6.87
C PHE A 339 12.50 -3.46 -6.03
N GLN A 340 13.40 -2.56 -5.68
CA GLN A 340 13.10 -1.35 -4.92
C GLN A 340 13.21 -0.14 -5.85
N SER A 341 12.20 0.73 -5.85
CA SER A 341 12.25 1.93 -6.67
C SER A 341 11.75 3.18 -5.97
N HIS A 342 12.22 4.34 -6.43
CA HIS A 342 11.83 5.63 -5.86
C HIS A 342 11.95 6.76 -6.88
N ALA A 343 11.03 7.72 -6.86
CA ALA A 343 11.14 8.96 -7.61
C ALA A 343 12.12 9.92 -6.93
N ARG A 344 13.02 10.56 -7.68
CA ARG A 344 14.05 11.44 -7.09
C ARG A 344 13.44 12.67 -6.42
N PHE A 345 12.37 13.21 -6.99
CA PHE A 345 11.69 14.41 -6.51
C PHE A 345 10.33 14.08 -5.89
N ASP A 346 10.23 12.91 -5.25
CA ASP A 346 9.03 12.48 -4.52
C ASP A 346 8.70 13.49 -3.41
N GLU A 347 7.54 14.13 -3.54
CA GLU A 347 7.01 15.17 -2.68
C GLU A 347 6.10 14.64 -1.56
N VAL A 348 5.81 13.33 -1.58
CA VAL A 348 4.95 12.65 -0.60
C VAL A 348 5.78 11.76 0.31
N VAL A 349 6.70 10.99 -0.25
CA VAL A 349 7.57 10.03 0.45
C VAL A 349 9.02 10.42 0.19
N GLY A 350 9.63 11.12 1.15
CA GLY A 350 10.98 11.65 1.01
C GLY A 350 12.01 10.61 0.55
N PHE A 351 12.70 10.89 -0.55
CA PHE A 351 13.65 9.98 -1.23
C PHE A 351 14.70 9.33 -0.29
N ASP A 352 15.20 10.10 0.68
CA ASP A 352 16.31 9.66 1.54
C ASP A 352 15.93 8.47 2.42
N GLN A 353 14.66 8.29 2.79
CA GLN A 353 14.23 7.12 3.55
C GLN A 353 14.27 5.84 2.68
N GLY A 354 13.93 5.95 1.39
CA GLY A 354 14.05 4.85 0.43
C GLY A 354 15.51 4.47 0.21
N ASN A 355 16.39 5.47 0.09
CA ASN A 355 17.84 5.24 0.00
C ASN A 355 18.43 4.63 1.28
N THR A 356 17.92 5.03 2.46
CA THR A 356 18.32 4.42 3.75
C THR A 356 17.92 2.96 3.79
N LEU A 357 16.67 2.64 3.47
CA LEU A 357 16.17 1.26 3.39
C LEU A 357 16.98 0.40 2.40
N ARG A 358 17.32 0.97 1.23
CA ARG A 358 18.19 0.31 0.25
C ARG A 358 19.52 -0.09 0.89
N ASN A 359 20.17 0.84 1.58
CA ASN A 359 21.47 0.61 2.21
C ASN A 359 21.38 -0.45 3.30
N ASP A 360 20.33 -0.40 4.13
CA ASP A 360 20.10 -1.37 5.20
C ASP A 360 19.89 -2.79 4.66
N TRP A 361 19.03 -2.94 3.64
CA TRP A 361 18.82 -4.23 2.98
C TRP A 361 20.05 -4.74 2.24
N CYS A 362 20.81 -3.86 1.58
CA CYS A 362 22.06 -4.24 0.93
C CYS A 362 23.13 -4.68 1.94
N LYS A 363 23.28 -3.95 3.06
CA LYS A 363 24.17 -4.34 4.16
C LYS A 363 23.78 -5.67 4.79
N ALA A 364 22.48 -5.96 4.87
CA ALA A 364 21.97 -7.25 5.32
C ALA A 364 22.19 -8.38 4.30
N GLY A 365 22.63 -8.09 3.07
CA GLY A 365 22.91 -9.08 2.03
C GLY A 365 21.69 -9.46 1.19
N THR A 366 20.70 -8.58 1.07
CA THR A 366 19.52 -8.78 0.21
C THR A 366 19.92 -8.74 -1.26
N ASN A 367 19.36 -9.62 -2.09
CA ASN A 367 19.51 -9.53 -3.55
C ASN A 367 18.58 -8.42 -4.09
N LEU A 368 19.04 -7.18 -4.01
CA LEU A 368 18.23 -5.99 -4.25
C LEU A 368 18.59 -5.29 -5.55
N THR A 369 17.60 -5.03 -6.40
CA THR A 369 17.70 -4.14 -7.54
C THR A 369 17.04 -2.80 -7.19
N TRP A 370 17.84 -1.76 -7.03
CA TRP A 370 17.43 -0.38 -6.84
C TRP A 370 17.32 0.37 -8.17
N LYS A 371 16.23 1.11 -8.34
CA LYS A 371 16.05 2.04 -9.47
C LYS A 371 15.49 3.39 -9.03
N THR A 372 16.22 4.46 -9.33
CA THR A 372 15.75 5.83 -9.15
C THR A 372 15.18 6.38 -10.46
N TYR A 373 13.97 6.95 -10.40
CA TYR A 373 13.39 7.70 -11.50
C TYR A 373 13.72 9.18 -11.34
N ILE A 374 14.73 9.64 -12.08
CA ILE A 374 15.32 10.99 -11.92
C ILE A 374 14.34 12.11 -12.27
N VAL A 375 13.55 11.94 -13.33
CA VAL A 375 12.54 12.92 -13.76
C VAL A 375 11.16 12.38 -13.41
N ALA A 376 10.85 12.38 -12.11
CA ALA A 376 9.59 11.92 -11.56
C ALA A 376 9.36 12.54 -10.18
N GLU A 377 8.11 12.92 -9.91
CA GLU A 377 7.55 13.10 -8.56
C GLU A 377 6.78 11.82 -8.14
N HIS A 378 6.04 11.80 -7.03
CA HIS A 378 5.43 10.59 -6.48
C HIS A 378 4.53 9.84 -7.48
N LEU A 379 3.64 10.54 -8.19
CA LEU A 379 2.66 9.98 -9.13
C LEU A 379 3.31 9.54 -10.45
N ILE A 380 4.17 10.37 -11.04
CA ILE A 380 4.96 9.98 -12.22
C ILE A 380 5.86 8.80 -11.86
N GLY A 381 6.38 8.73 -10.63
CA GLY A 381 7.11 7.59 -10.11
C GLY A 381 6.25 6.32 -10.13
N PHE A 382 5.00 6.41 -9.68
CA PHE A 382 4.02 5.32 -9.72
C PHE A 382 3.80 4.77 -11.15
N LEU A 383 3.72 5.64 -12.15
CA LEU A 383 3.53 5.23 -13.54
C LEU A 383 4.82 4.71 -14.18
N ARG A 384 5.95 5.38 -13.93
CA ARG A 384 7.24 5.03 -14.55
C ARG A 384 7.84 3.74 -14.01
N ASN A 385 7.53 3.38 -12.76
CA ASN A 385 8.05 2.13 -12.19
C ASN A 385 7.37 0.88 -12.72
N TRP A 386 6.11 1.00 -13.15
CA TRP A 386 5.26 -0.15 -13.42
C TRP A 386 5.82 -1.13 -14.47
N PRO A 387 6.37 -0.69 -15.62
CA PRO A 387 6.98 -1.62 -16.59
C PRO A 387 8.17 -2.39 -16.01
N ASP A 388 9.01 -1.75 -15.19
CA ASP A 388 10.17 -2.39 -14.58
C ASP A 388 9.76 -3.37 -13.47
N ALA A 389 8.79 -2.97 -12.64
CA ALA A 389 8.22 -3.79 -11.59
C ALA A 389 7.63 -5.10 -12.15
N THR A 390 6.85 -5.00 -13.22
CA THR A 390 6.24 -6.16 -13.87
C THR A 390 7.26 -7.01 -14.62
N ALA A 391 8.24 -6.40 -15.30
CA ALA A 391 9.34 -7.14 -15.93
C ALA A 391 10.16 -7.93 -14.91
N PHE A 392 10.47 -7.32 -13.76
CA PHE A 392 11.17 -7.97 -12.66
C PHE A 392 10.42 -9.22 -12.17
N LEU A 393 9.13 -9.10 -11.86
CA LEU A 393 8.33 -10.24 -11.39
C LEU A 393 8.18 -11.31 -12.47
N ASN A 394 7.99 -10.91 -13.73
CA ASN A 394 7.93 -11.85 -14.85
C ASN A 394 9.20 -12.73 -14.92
N ASP A 395 10.37 -12.12 -14.79
CA ASP A 395 11.64 -12.85 -14.80
C ASP A 395 11.76 -13.80 -13.60
N ARG A 396 11.25 -13.41 -12.42
CA ARG A 396 11.18 -14.29 -11.24
C ARG A 396 10.23 -15.47 -11.43
N PHE A 397 9.06 -15.27 -12.04
CA PHE A 397 8.14 -16.35 -12.35
C PHE A 397 8.69 -17.34 -13.38
N GLN A 398 9.58 -16.88 -14.25
CA GLN A 398 10.31 -17.72 -15.20
C GLN A 398 11.62 -18.30 -14.63
N ASN A 399 11.86 -18.14 -13.32
CA ASN A 399 13.08 -18.56 -12.63
C ASN A 399 14.38 -18.05 -13.28
N LYS A 400 14.34 -16.89 -13.95
CA LYS A 400 15.56 -16.27 -14.47
C LYS A 400 16.41 -15.77 -13.31
N PRO A 401 17.73 -16.04 -13.30
CA PRO A 401 18.63 -15.50 -12.30
C PRO A 401 18.56 -13.97 -12.24
N VAL A 402 18.85 -13.40 -11.07
CA VAL A 402 19.03 -11.97 -10.88
C VAL A 402 20.20 -11.70 -9.97
N THR A 403 20.97 -10.69 -10.33
CA THR A 403 21.98 -10.08 -9.48
C THR A 403 21.55 -8.66 -9.21
N GLY A 404 21.40 -8.32 -7.94
CA GLY A 404 21.09 -6.98 -7.46
C GLY A 404 22.20 -5.98 -7.79
N ASN A 405 21.92 -4.70 -7.54
CA ASN A 405 22.85 -3.58 -7.68
C ASN A 405 22.99 -2.79 -6.37
N CYS A 406 22.99 -3.55 -5.26
CA CYS A 406 23.80 -3.16 -4.12
C CYS A 406 25.22 -2.82 -4.63
#